data_AF-A0A927H4T8-F1
#
_entry.id   AF-A0A927H4T8-F1
#
_cell.length_a   1.000
_cell.length_b   1.000
_cell.length_c   1.000
_cell.angle_alpha   90.00
_cell.angle_beta   90.00
_cell.angle_gamma   90.00
#
_symmetry.space_group_name_H-M   'P 1'
#
loop_
_entity.id
_entity.type
_entity.pdbx_description
1 polymer ?
#
loop_
_entity_poly.entity_id
_entity_poly.type
_entity_poly.pdbx_seq_one_letter_code
_entity_poly.pdbx_strand_id
1 'polypeptide(L)'
;MPTILVTGMSGTGKTTALEKLAERGHRTVDTDSDEWSHWVRLPDGSDDWVWREDAIKELLTGHREGKLFVAGCKSNQGIFYLDEVVRQLERLA
;
A
#
# COMPACT_ATOMS: atom_id res chain seq x y z
N MET A 1 -12.62 10.26 -3.32
CA MET A 1 -11.64 10.34 -4.42
C MET A 1 -10.98 8.98 -4.55
N PRO A 2 -10.69 8.51 -5.77
CA PRO A 2 -10.22 7.14 -5.98
C PRO A 2 -8.88 6.89 -5.29
N THR A 3 -8.85 5.84 -4.47
CA THR A 3 -7.65 5.24 -3.90
C THR A 3 -7.41 3.87 -4.50
N ILE A 4 -6.23 3.67 -5.05
CA ILE A 4 -5.82 2.44 -5.72
C ILE A 4 -4.71 1.78 -4.89
N LEU A 5 -4.94 0.55 -4.46
CA LEU A 5 -3.90 -0.29 -3.85
C LEU A 5 -3.09 -1.00 -4.94
N VAL A 6 -1.79 -0.71 -4.99
CA VAL A 6 -0.82 -1.43 -5.81
C VAL A 6 -0.20 -2.53 -4.95
N THR A 7 -0.61 -3.77 -5.17
CA THR A 7 -0.14 -4.92 -4.39
C THR A 7 0.58 -5.94 -5.28
N GLY A 8 1.43 -6.75 -4.66
CA GLY A 8 2.33 -7.68 -5.32
C GLY A 8 3.39 -8.17 -4.35
N MET A 9 4.02 -9.31 -4.64
CA MET A 9 5.09 -9.86 -3.80
C MET A 9 6.28 -8.90 -3.69
N SER A 10 7.14 -9.08 -2.69
CA SER A 10 8.38 -8.27 -2.60
C SER A 10 9.21 -8.47 -3.88
N GLY A 11 9.86 -7.40 -4.36
CA GLY A 11 10.66 -7.45 -5.59
C GLY A 11 9.89 -7.36 -6.91
N THR A 12 8.55 -7.38 -6.93
CA THR A 12 7.76 -7.33 -8.18
C THR A 12 7.62 -5.94 -8.82
N GLY A 13 8.49 -4.99 -8.47
CA GLY A 13 8.51 -3.65 -9.07
C GLY A 13 7.40 -2.70 -8.63
N LYS A 14 6.76 -2.89 -7.47
CA LYS A 14 5.76 -1.95 -6.91
C LYS A 14 6.31 -0.52 -6.79
N THR A 15 7.52 -0.38 -6.28
CA THR A 15 8.22 0.91 -6.14
C THR A 15 8.43 1.55 -7.52
N THR A 16 8.91 0.79 -8.51
CA THR A 16 9.05 1.28 -9.89
C THR A 16 7.71 1.69 -10.52
N ALA A 17 6.61 1.00 -10.20
CA ALA A 17 5.29 1.38 -10.66
C ALA A 17 4.84 2.71 -10.03
N LEU A 18 5.07 2.90 -8.72
CA LEU A 18 4.79 4.17 -8.04
C LEU A 18 5.63 5.32 -8.62
N GLU A 19 6.92 5.12 -8.88
CA GLU A 19 7.79 6.14 -9.49
C GLU A 19 7.22 6.61 -10.83
N LYS A 20 6.84 5.67 -11.71
CA LYS A 20 6.23 5.98 -13.01
C LYS A 20 4.88 6.67 -12.89
N LEU A 21 4.10 6.37 -11.85
CA LEU A 21 2.82 7.05 -11.58
C LEU A 21 3.06 8.48 -11.06
N ALA A 22 4.08 8.66 -10.21
CA ALA A 22 4.49 9.97 -9.70
C ALA A 22 4.99 10.88 -10.83
N GLU A 23 5.81 10.35 -11.74
CA GLU A 23 6.26 11.06 -12.96
C GLU A 23 5.10 11.56 -13.83
N ARG A 24 3.95 10.89 -13.77
CA ARG A 24 2.71 11.25 -14.48
C ARG A 24 1.83 12.23 -13.69
N GLY A 25 2.30 12.72 -12.54
CA GLY A 25 1.60 13.67 -11.68
C GLY A 25 0.57 13.04 -10.74
N HIS A 26 0.60 11.72 -10.55
CA HIS A 26 -0.25 11.08 -9.55
C HIS A 26 0.36 11.13 -8.16
N ARG A 27 -0.49 11.21 -7.13
CA ARG A 27 -0.04 11.08 -5.75
C ARG A 27 0.24 9.60 -5.47
N THR A 28 1.43 9.32 -4.96
CA THR A 28 1.90 7.95 -4.68
C THR A 28 2.46 7.86 -3.28
N VAL A 29 2.22 6.74 -2.60
CA VAL A 29 2.74 6.46 -1.25
C VAL A 29 3.19 5.00 -1.20
N ASP A 30 4.47 4.79 -0.92
CA ASP A 30 4.99 3.47 -0.54
C ASP A 30 4.80 3.31 0.98
N THR A 31 4.09 2.27 1.39
CA THR A 31 3.75 2.04 2.81
C THR A 31 4.68 1.04 3.50
N ASP A 32 5.75 0.62 2.82
CA ASP A 32 6.75 -0.27 3.38
C ASP A 32 7.86 0.47 4.15
N SER A 33 7.45 1.30 5.11
CA SER A 33 8.36 2.04 6.00
C SER A 33 7.81 2.09 7.43
N ASP A 34 8.66 2.43 8.40
CA ASP A 34 8.28 2.58 9.82
C ASP A 34 7.19 3.65 10.07
N GLU A 35 7.05 4.61 9.16
CA GLU A 35 6.01 5.64 9.19
C GLU A 35 4.62 5.05 8.98
N TRP A 36 4.51 4.09 8.05
CA TRP A 36 3.23 3.53 7.62
C TRP A 36 2.96 2.15 8.19
N SER A 37 3.99 1.46 8.66
CA SER A 37 3.93 0.09 9.11
C SER A 37 4.65 -0.10 10.45
N HIS A 38 4.32 -1.18 11.15
CA HIS A 38 4.95 -1.56 12.40
C HIS A 38 4.92 -3.06 12.62
N TRP A 39 5.85 -3.56 13.42
CA TRP A 39 5.86 -4.96 13.84
C TRP A 39 4.79 -5.20 14.91
N VAL A 40 4.06 -6.30 14.77
CA VAL A 40 3.14 -6.84 15.77
C VAL A 40 3.48 -8.30 16.04
N ARG A 41 3.30 -8.71 17.30
CA ARG A 41 3.43 -10.12 17.71
C ARG A 41 2.08 -10.82 17.55
N LEU A 42 2.02 -11.87 16.73
CA LEU A 42 0.83 -12.67 16.50
C LEU A 42 0.59 -13.69 17.65
N PRO A 43 -0.64 -14.23 17.79
CA PRO A 43 -0.96 -15.21 18.85
C PRO A 43 -0.13 -16.50 18.81
N ASP A 44 0.36 -16.88 17.64
CA ASP A 44 1.23 -18.05 17.45
C ASP A 44 2.71 -17.78 17.80
N GLY A 45 3.04 -16.55 18.21
CA GLY A 45 4.37 -16.13 18.61
C GLY A 45 5.24 -15.59 17.47
N SER A 46 4.77 -15.61 16.22
CA SER A 46 5.46 -15.01 15.07
C SER A 46 5.28 -13.48 15.02
N ASP A 47 6.16 -12.79 14.30
CA ASP A 47 6.07 -11.33 14.08
C ASP A 47 5.52 -11.05 12.68
N ASP A 48 4.64 -10.04 12.56
CA ASP A 48 4.08 -9.57 11.30
C ASP A 48 4.32 -8.06 11.14
N TRP A 49 4.60 -7.65 9.90
CA TRP A 49 4.84 -6.26 9.54
C TRP A 49 3.56 -5.71 8.92
N VAL A 50 2.76 -5.00 9.73
CA VAL A 50 1.40 -4.59 9.38
C VAL A 50 1.28 -3.09 9.23
N TRP A 51 0.25 -2.62 8.53
CA TRP A 51 -0.03 -1.19 8.47
C TRP A 51 -0.42 -0.64 9.84
N ARG A 52 0.12 0.55 10.17
CA ARG A 52 -0.38 1.40 11.25
C ARG A 52 -1.74 1.92 10.85
N GLU A 53 -2.78 1.44 11.53
CA GLU A 53 -4.15 1.74 11.12
C GLU A 53 -4.48 3.23 11.09
N ASP A 54 -4.03 3.98 12.10
CA ASP A 54 -4.35 5.40 12.19
C ASP A 54 -3.66 6.21 11.08
N ALA A 55 -2.40 5.90 10.77
CA ALA A 55 -1.68 6.55 9.69
C ALA A 55 -2.34 6.28 8.33
N ILE A 56 -2.69 5.02 8.03
CA ILE A 56 -3.39 4.69 6.79
C ILE A 56 -4.78 5.32 6.75
N LYS A 57 -5.56 5.29 7.85
CA LYS A 57 -6.86 5.95 7.92
C LYS A 57 -6.73 7.45 7.65
N GLU A 58 -5.76 8.12 8.24
CA GLU A 58 -5.50 9.54 8.00
C GLU A 58 -5.11 9.82 6.55
N LEU A 59 -4.24 9.00 5.95
CA LEU A 59 -3.86 9.12 4.54
C LEU A 59 -5.08 9.03 3.61
N LEU A 60 -5.91 8.00 3.81
CA LEU A 60 -7.10 7.73 2.99
C LEU A 60 -8.16 8.82 3.20
N THR A 61 -8.47 9.14 4.45
CA THR A 61 -9.47 10.14 4.81
C THR A 61 -9.00 11.56 4.54
N GLY A 62 -7.71 11.82 4.36
CA GLY A 62 -7.14 13.11 3.98
C GLY A 62 -7.03 13.33 2.47
N HIS A 63 -7.27 12.31 1.65
CA HIS A 63 -7.18 12.43 0.19
C HIS A 63 -8.37 13.22 -0.38
N ARG A 64 -8.09 14.30 -1.14
CA ARG A 64 -9.11 15.25 -1.61
C ARG A 64 -9.12 15.47 -3.12
N GLU A 65 -8.03 15.21 -3.83
CA GLU A 65 -7.89 15.57 -5.24
C GLU A 65 -7.11 14.50 -6.03
N GLY A 66 -7.54 14.22 -7.26
CA GLY A 66 -6.87 13.27 -8.14
C GLY A 66 -6.92 11.81 -7.64
N LYS A 67 -5.99 10.99 -8.14
CA LYS A 67 -5.83 9.57 -7.77
C LYS A 67 -4.71 9.42 -6.75
N LEU A 68 -4.96 8.66 -5.70
CA LEU A 68 -3.93 8.21 -4.74
C LEU A 68 -3.59 6.75 -5.03
N PHE A 69 -2.32 6.46 -5.26
CA PHE A 69 -1.81 5.10 -5.37
C PHE A 69 -1.00 4.74 -4.13
N VAL A 70 -1.42 3.70 -3.43
CA VAL A 70 -0.77 3.21 -2.21
C VAL A 70 -0.14 1.86 -2.55
N ALA A 71 1.15 1.67 -2.36
CA ALA A 71 1.75 0.34 -2.53
C ALA A 71 1.93 -0.37 -1.19
N GLY A 72 1.52 -1.63 -1.13
CA GLY A 72 1.65 -2.48 0.04
C GLY A 72 1.09 -3.89 -0.19
N CYS A 73 1.52 -4.83 0.65
CA CYS A 73 0.98 -6.19 0.70
C CYS A 73 1.01 -6.64 2.16
N LYS A 74 0.04 -6.16 2.95
CA LYS A 74 -0.01 -6.36 4.40
C LYS A 74 -1.17 -7.25 4.77
N SER A 75 -1.00 -8.10 5.78
CA SER A 75 -2.05 -9.01 6.24
C SER A 75 -3.34 -8.28 6.67
N ASN A 76 -3.20 -7.08 7.25
CA ASN A 76 -4.31 -6.26 7.72
C ASN A 76 -4.89 -5.31 6.65
N GLN A 77 -4.45 -5.37 5.39
CA GLN A 77 -4.93 -4.47 4.33
C GLN A 77 -6.44 -4.59 4.07
N GLY A 78 -7.05 -5.74 4.39
CA GLY A 78 -8.49 -5.98 4.21
C GLY A 78 -9.40 -5.17 5.12
N ILE A 79 -8.85 -4.47 6.12
CA ILE A 79 -9.59 -3.61 7.05
C ILE A 79 -9.94 -2.25 6.40
N PHE A 80 -9.23 -1.87 5.32
CA PHE A 80 -9.33 -0.54 4.74
C PHE A 80 -10.20 -0.52 3.48
N TYR A 81 -11.03 0.52 3.34
CA TYR A 81 -11.84 0.75 2.16
C TYR A 81 -11.00 1.42 1.06
N LEU A 82 -10.55 0.60 0.13
CA LEU A 82 -9.83 1.02 -1.08
C LEU A 82 -10.76 0.86 -2.27
N ASP A 83 -10.79 1.85 -3.17
CA ASP A 83 -11.72 1.85 -4.31
C ASP A 83 -11.35 0.79 -5.35
N GLU A 84 -10.05 0.53 -5.53
CA GLU A 84 -9.55 -0.45 -6.49
C GLU A 84 -8.28 -1.15 -5.97
N VAL A 85 -8.14 -2.45 -6.25
CA VAL A 85 -6.93 -3.23 -5.95
C VAL A 85 -6.32 -3.72 -7.25
N VAL A 86 -5.17 -3.16 -7.61
CA VAL A 86 -4.37 -3.59 -8.76
C VAL A 86 -3.29 -4.55 -8.27
N ARG A 87 -3.38 -5.80 -8.71
CA ARG A 87 -2.35 -6.81 -8.50
C ARG A 87 -1.31 -6.70 -9.60
N GLN A 88 -0.05 -6.45 -9.25
CA GLN A 88 1.07 -6.72 -10.14
C GLN A 88 1.21 -8.24 -10.27
N LEU A 89 0.63 -8.79 -11.34
CA LEU A 89 0.89 -10.15 -11.77
C LEU A 89 2.26 -10.17 -12.43
N GLU A 90 3.14 -11.05 -11.95
CA GLU A 90 4.39 -11.35 -12.63
C GLU A 90 4.06 -11.74 -14.08
N ARG A 91 4.46 -10.91 -15.04
CA ARG A 91 4.52 -11.35 -16.43
C ARG A 91 5.68 -12.33 -16.50
N LEU A 92 5.33 -13.62 -16.48
CA LEU A 92 6.04 -14.76 -17.07
C LEU A 92 7.57 -14.67 -17.02
N ALA A 93 8.17 -15.30 -16.01
CA ALA A 93 9.41 -16.02 -16.23
C ALA A 93 9.11 -17.29 -17.04
#